data_AF-A0A7X5TI44-F1
#
_entry.id   AF-A0A7X5TI44-F1
#
_cell.length_a   1.000
_cell.length_b   1.000
_cell.length_c   1.000
_cell.angle_alpha   90.00
_cell.angle_beta   90.00
_cell.angle_gamma   90.00
#
_symmetry.space_group_name_H-M   'P 1'
#
loop_
_entity.id
_entity.type
_entity.pdbx_description
1 polymer ?
#
loop_
_entity_poly.entity_id
_entity_poly.type
_entity_poly.pdbx_seq_one_letter_code
_entity_poly.pdbx_strand_id
1 'polypeptide(L)' 'MNWISIDDKLPEMVRQYEMFLVVTDKGIGTAVYDSLNEFSRIIVSGSTQYSHYTVTHWMRLPEPPTAK' A
#
# COMPACT_ATOMS: atom_id res chain seq x y z
N MET A 1 13.87 -1.29 4.71
CA MET A 1 12.45 -1.03 4.36
C MET A 1 11.96 0.06 5.28
N ASN A 2 11.64 1.24 4.74
CA ASN A 2 11.16 2.39 5.52
C ASN A 2 9.76 2.76 5.02
N TRP A 3 8.88 3.15 5.94
CA TRP A 3 7.57 3.71 5.61
C TRP A 3 7.76 5.12 5.04
N ILE A 4 7.07 5.42 3.93
CA ILE A 4 7.13 6.72 3.25
C ILE A 4 5.76 7.37 3.40
N SER A 5 5.71 8.61 3.87
CA SER A 5 4.45 9.36 3.94
C SER A 5 3.93 9.66 2.55
N ILE A 6 2.61 9.55 2.34
CA ILE A 6 1.99 9.94 1.06
C ILE A 6 2.15 11.43 0.77
N ASP A 7 2.30 12.26 1.82
CA ASP A 7 2.49 13.70 1.71
C ASP A 7 3.91 14.05 1.27
N ASP A 8 4.89 13.19 1.57
CA ASP A 8 6.28 13.37 1.17
C ASP A 8 6.51 12.93 -0.27
N LYS A 9 6.02 11.73 -0.61
CA LYS A 9 6.24 11.11 -1.91
C LYS A 9 5.21 10.02 -2.20
N LEU A 10 4.60 10.06 -3.38
CA LEU A 10 3.76 8.98 -3.89
C LEU A 10 4.59 7.83 -4.51
N PRO A 11 4.06 6.60 -4.58
CA PRO A 11 4.77 5.49 -5.19
C PRO A 11 5.16 5.76 -6.64
N GLU A 12 6.45 5.63 -6.94
CA GLU A 12 6.93 5.55 -8.32
C GLU A 12 6.64 4.15 -8.86
N MET A 13 5.70 4.08 -9.79
CA MET A 13 5.28 2.83 -10.40
C MET A 13 6.23 2.40 -11.51
N VAL A 14 6.65 1.14 -11.44
CA VAL A 14 7.38 0.48 -12.54
C VAL A 14 6.41 -0.30 -13.43
N ARG A 15 5.20 -0.57 -12.94
CA ARG A 15 4.13 -1.32 -13.62
C ARG A 15 2.80 -0.60 -13.50
N GLN A 16 1.88 -0.84 -14.44
CA GLN A 16 0.56 -0.19 -14.45
C GLN A 16 -0.27 -0.44 -13.18
N TYR A 17 -0.07 -1.60 -12.54
CA TYR A 17 -0.65 -1.92 -11.24
C TYR A 17 0.46 -2.52 -10.38
N GLU A 18 0.75 -1.87 -9.24
CA GLU A 18 1.77 -2.34 -8.31
C GLU A 18 1.20 -2.39 -6.89
N MET A 19 1.51 -3.46 -6.17
CA MET A 19 0.99 -3.71 -4.82
C MET A 19 1.99 -3.20 -3.78
N PHE A 20 1.47 -2.51 -2.78
CA PHE A 20 2.23 -1.91 -1.69
C PHE A 20 1.66 -2.33 -0.34
N LEU A 21 2.53 -2.33 0.67
CA LEU A 21 2.09 -2.29 2.06
C LEU A 21 1.65 -0.85 2.36
N VAL A 22 0.54 -0.69 3.07
CA VAL A 22 -0.01 0.62 3.44
C VAL A 22 -0.36 0.69 4.91
N VAL A 23 -0.20 1.87 5.50
CA VAL A 23 -0.74 2.22 6.80
C VAL A 23 -1.99 3.06 6.58
N THR A 24 -3.10 2.63 7.18
CA THR A 24 -4.37 3.34 7.15
C THR A 24 -4.80 3.77 8.55
N ASP A 25 -5.80 4.64 8.64
CA ASP A 25 -6.50 4.95 9.88
C ASP A 25 -7.18 3.73 10.54
N LYS A 26 -7.28 2.60 9.83
CA LYS A 26 -7.84 1.33 10.30
C LYS A 26 -6.79 0.25 10.60
N GLY A 27 -5.51 0.54 10.40
CA GLY A 27 -4.41 -0.39 10.62
C GLY A 27 -3.56 -0.61 9.36
N ILE A 28 -2.71 -1.64 9.42
CA ILE A 28 -1.76 -1.97 8.35
C ILE A 28 -2.39 -2.98 7.39
N GLY A 29 -2.19 -2.77 6.10
CA GLY A 29 -2.78 -3.60 5.05
C GLY A 29 -1.98 -3.59 3.75
N THR A 30 -2.59 -4.10 2.70
CA THR A 30 -2.09 -4.03 1.32
C THR A 30 -3.03 -3.22 0.45
N ALA A 31 -2.48 -2.55 -0.55
CA ALA A 31 -3.25 -1.81 -1.54
C ALA A 31 -2.58 -1.89 -2.92
N VAL A 32 -3.38 -1.72 -3.97
CA VAL A 32 -2.88 -1.53 -5.33
C VAL A 32 -2.83 -0.04 -5.60
N TYR A 33 -1.69 0.46 -6.04
CA TYR A 33 -1.57 1.83 -6.52
C TYR A 33 -1.66 1.85 -8.06
N ASP A 34 -2.42 2.81 -8.58
CA ASP A 34 -2.56 3.16 -10.00
C ASP A 34 -2.44 4.69 -10.11
N SER A 35 -1.76 5.20 -11.14
CA SER A 35 -1.46 6.63 -11.33
C SER A 35 -2.72 7.44 -11.61
N LEU A 36 -3.80 6.78 -12.02
CA LEU A 36 -5.10 7.40 -12.26
C LEU A 36 -6.04 7.33 -11.06
N ASN A 37 -5.93 6.29 -10.23
CA ASN A 37 -6.92 5.94 -9.22
C ASN A 37 -6.38 5.94 -7.78
N GLU A 38 -5.15 6.42 -7.59
CA GLU A 38 -4.44 6.43 -6.30
C GLU A 38 -4.41 5.01 -5.68
N PHE A 39 -4.38 4.92 -4.34
CA PHE A 39 -4.47 3.64 -3.64
C PHE A 39 -5.91 3.09 -3.67
N SER A 40 -6.06 1.87 -4.18
CA SER A 40 -7.33 1.16 -4.30
C SER A 40 -7.22 -0.28 -3.83
N ARG A 41 -8.37 -0.97 -3.71
CA ARG A 41 -8.47 -2.38 -3.30
C ARG A 41 -7.74 -2.67 -1.98
N ILE A 42 -7.93 -1.78 -1.00
CA ILE A 42 -7.28 -1.86 0.30
C ILE A 42 -7.80 -3.09 1.07
N ILE A 43 -6.89 -3.92 1.53
CA ILE A 43 -7.17 -5.08 2.40
C ILE A 43 -6.45 -4.83 3.73
N VAL A 44 -7.22 -4.52 4.78
CA VAL A 44 -6.71 -4.36 6.15
C VAL A 44 -6.96 -5.64 6.94
N SER A 45 -6.07 -5.93 7.89
CA SER A 45 -6.20 -7.08 8.78
C SER A 45 -7.50 -7.02 9.62
N GLY A 46 -8.07 -8.19 9.92
CA GLY A 46 -9.23 -8.32 10.80
C GLY A 46 -10.58 -8.52 10.10
N SER A 47 -10.61 -8.74 8.78
CA SER A 47 -11.83 -9.10 8.02
C SER A 47 -12.99 -8.08 8.09
N THR A 48 -12.76 -6.89 8.63
CA THR A 48 -13.73 -5.79 8.65
C THR A 48 -13.60 -4.97 7.38
N GLN A 49 -14.68 -4.89 6.61
CA GLN A 49 -14.75 -4.04 5.43
C GLN A 49 -15.25 -2.66 5.82
N TYR A 50 -14.39 -1.65 5.71
CA TYR A 50 -14.76 -0.26 5.87
C TYR A 50 -15.15 0.36 4.53
N SER A 51 -16.11 1.29 4.55
CA SER A 51 -16.52 2.05 3.37
C SER A 51 -15.47 3.07 2.92
N HIS A 52 -14.65 3.54 3.84
CA HIS A 52 -13.59 4.51 3.60
C HIS A 52 -12.32 4.14 4.38
N TYR A 53 -11.18 4.44 3.77
CA TYR A 53 -9.85 4.31 4.36
C TYR A 53 -9.04 5.54 3.98
N THR A 54 -8.24 6.02 4.92
CA THR A 54 -7.25 7.06 4.64
C THR A 54 -5.88 6.42 4.72
N VAL A 55 -5.20 6.29 3.58
CA VAL A 55 -3.80 5.86 3.53
C VAL A 55 -2.92 7.02 4.00
N THR A 56 -1.98 6.75 4.91
CA THR A 56 -1.05 7.76 5.43
C THR A 56 0.39 7.48 5.02
N HIS A 57 0.76 6.19 4.96
CA HIS A 57 2.10 5.76 4.60
C HIS A 57 2.04 4.55 3.70
N TRP A 58 3.08 4.36 2.92
CA TRP A 58 3.25 3.20 2.05
C TRP A 58 4.68 2.67 2.08
N MET A 59 4.84 1.44 1.62
CA MET A 59 6.12 0.77 1.48
C MET A 59 6.04 -0.28 0.34
N ARG A 60 7.12 -0.43 -0.43
CA ARG A 60 7.24 -1.52 -1.40
C ARG A 60 7.18 -2.88 -0.69
N LEU A 61 6.60 -3.86 -1.37
CA LEU A 61 6.66 -5.24 -0.91
C LEU A 61 8.14 -5.67 -0.77
N PRO A 62 8.47 -6.46 0.27
CA PRO A 62 9.79 -7.03 0.39
C PRO A 62 10.09 -7.91 -0.82
N GLU A 63 11.36 -7.99 -1.20
CA GLU A 63 11.77 -9.00 -2.16
C GLU A 63 11.52 -10.40 -1.57
N PRO A 64 11.05 -11.36 -2.38
CA PRO A 64 10.89 -12.72 -1.91
C PRO A 64 12.25 -13.27 -1.46
N PRO A 65 12.27 -14.15 -0.44
CA PRO A 65 13.52 -14.76 -0.01
C PRO A 65 14.14 -15.54 -1.17
N THR A 66 15.43 -15.32 -1.43
CA THR A 66 16.20 -16.15 -2.36
C THR A 66 16.40 -17.53 -1.74
N ALA A 67 16.05 -18.57 -2.48
CA ALA A 67 16.37 -19.94 -2.08
C ALA A 67 17.90 -20.06 -1.90
N LYS A 68 18.34 -20.60 -0.76
CA LYS A 68 19.75 -20.91 -0.51
C LYS A 68 20.19 -22.15 -1.26
#